data_AF-A0A256VPJ5-F1
#
_entry.id   AF-A0A256VPJ5-F1
#
_cell.length_a   1.000
_cell.length_b   1.000
_cell.length_c   1.000
_cell.angle_alpha   90.00
_cell.angle_beta   90.00
_cell.angle_gamma   90.00
#
_symmetry.space_group_name_H-M   'P 1'
#
loop_
_entity.id
_entity.type
_entity.pdbx_description
1 polymer ?
#
loop_
_entity_poly.entity_id
_entity_poly.type
_entity_poly.pdbx_seq_one_letter_code
_entity_poly.pdbx_strand_id
1 'polypeptide(L)'
;MPSTTFENLNQQKKELITNALLTEFSQHSLASAQVARIVKQAGIARGAFYKYFTDLTEAYQYLYQVAILEIHTPITRANHILAASDYVNQIKAFVDEINGSKYRDFMRLHFQTNEGLLRDNTQPRIKIHSAQEWSVMVLSHETIKDCLLQPNKQGEAIERLSKVLTALLQ
;
A
#
# COMPACT_ATOMS: atom_id res chain seq x y z
N MET A 1 12.41 -2.64 8.78
CA MET A 1 12.54 -1.17 8.96
C MET A 1 13.93 -0.80 8.47
N PRO A 2 14.12 0.28 7.72
CA PRO A 2 15.45 0.62 7.22
C PRO A 2 16.46 0.76 8.37
N SER A 3 17.73 0.51 8.07
CA SER A 3 18.80 0.66 9.06
C SER A 3 18.91 2.09 9.60
N THR A 4 19.48 2.24 10.79
CA THR A 4 19.86 3.55 11.34
C THR A 4 20.80 4.33 10.41
N THR A 5 21.63 3.64 9.62
CA THR A 5 22.50 4.30 8.63
C THR A 5 21.65 4.99 7.56
N PHE A 6 20.61 4.32 7.07
CA PHE A 6 19.70 4.92 6.09
C PHE A 6 18.96 6.11 6.70
N GLU A 7 18.50 5.99 7.94
CA GLU A 7 17.79 7.09 8.62
C GLU A 7 18.65 8.33 8.88
N ASN A 8 19.96 8.17 8.98
CA ASN A 8 20.90 9.30 9.14
C ASN A 8 21.37 9.91 7.81
N LEU A 9 20.92 9.39 6.66
CA LEU A 9 21.22 10.02 5.37
C LEU A 9 20.59 11.41 5.29
N ASN A 10 21.25 12.31 4.56
CA ASN A 10 20.64 13.58 4.22
C ASN A 10 19.38 13.38 3.36
N GLN A 11 18.47 14.36 3.40
CA GLN A 11 17.17 14.27 2.77
C GLN A 11 17.25 13.98 1.27
N GLN A 12 18.14 14.68 0.57
CA GLN A 12 18.35 14.49 -0.87
C GLN A 12 18.70 13.04 -1.23
N LYS A 13 19.58 12.40 -0.45
CA LYS A 13 20.00 11.02 -0.71
C LYS A 13 18.91 10.01 -0.33
N LYS A 14 18.12 10.27 0.72
CA LYS A 14 16.93 9.47 1.02
C LYS A 14 15.94 9.53 -0.14
N GLU A 15 15.59 10.72 -0.60
CA GLU A 15 14.67 10.93 -1.73
C GLU A 15 15.13 10.24 -3.00
N LEU A 16 16.42 10.32 -3.31
CA LEU A 16 17.00 9.66 -4.48
C LEU A 16 16.80 8.13 -4.42
N ILE A 17 17.11 7.52 -3.27
CA ILE A 17 16.91 6.07 -3.06
C ILE A 17 15.42 5.73 -3.09
N THR A 18 14.57 6.49 -2.40
CA THR A 18 13.11 6.28 -2.38
C THR A 18 12.50 6.36 -3.78
N ASN A 19 12.93 7.31 -4.61
CA ASN A 19 12.49 7.43 -6.01
C ASN A 19 12.95 6.24 -6.86
N ALA A 20 14.16 5.70 -6.61
CA ALA A 20 14.63 4.51 -7.29
C ALA A 20 13.84 3.26 -6.90
N LEU A 21 13.50 3.11 -5.61
CA LEU A 21 12.60 2.05 -5.13
C LEU A 21 11.22 2.19 -5.77
N LEU A 22 10.66 3.41 -5.80
CA LEU A 22 9.36 3.67 -6.40
C LEU A 22 9.34 3.30 -7.88
N THR A 23 10.40 3.66 -8.62
CA THR A 23 10.52 3.31 -10.05
C THR A 23 10.52 1.80 -10.24
N GLU A 24 11.36 1.08 -9.49
CA GLU A 24 11.46 -0.38 -9.58
C GLU A 24 10.14 -1.06 -9.25
N PHE A 25 9.54 -0.73 -8.10
CA PHE A 25 8.35 -1.41 -7.60
C PHE A 25 7.05 -0.95 -8.26
N SER A 26 7.07 0.11 -9.07
CA SER A 26 5.95 0.47 -9.96
C SER A 26 5.96 -0.34 -11.26
N GLN A 27 7.12 -0.87 -11.67
CA GLN A 27 7.30 -1.57 -12.95
C GLN A 27 7.45 -3.08 -12.79
N HIS A 28 7.92 -3.53 -11.62
CA HIS A 28 8.25 -4.91 -11.34
C HIS A 28 7.60 -5.36 -10.03
N SER A 29 7.00 -6.56 -10.04
CA SER A 29 6.48 -7.17 -8.82
C SER A 29 7.63 -7.46 -7.86
N LEU A 30 7.35 -7.56 -6.55
CA LEU A 30 8.37 -7.84 -5.54
C LEU A 30 9.19 -9.11 -5.88
N ALA A 31 8.54 -10.13 -6.43
CA ALA A 31 9.19 -11.37 -6.85
C ALA A 31 10.14 -11.20 -8.06
N SER A 32 9.91 -10.21 -8.93
CA SER A 32 10.71 -9.95 -10.13
C SER A 32 11.66 -8.76 -9.99
N ALA A 33 11.56 -8.03 -8.88
CA ALA A 33 12.35 -6.85 -8.60
C ALA A 33 13.83 -7.18 -8.42
N GLN A 34 14.71 -6.24 -8.73
CA GLN A 34 16.15 -6.45 -8.69
C GLN A 34 16.89 -5.29 -8.04
N VAL A 35 17.72 -5.64 -7.04
CA VAL A 35 18.67 -4.71 -6.40
C VAL A 35 19.56 -4.02 -7.44
N ALA A 36 19.97 -4.74 -8.49
CA ALA A 36 20.84 -4.19 -9.54
C ALA A 36 20.23 -2.98 -10.27
N ARG A 37 18.91 -3.01 -10.56
CA ARG A 37 18.21 -1.88 -11.19
C ARG A 37 18.08 -0.70 -10.24
N ILE A 38 17.72 -0.97 -8.98
CA ILE A 38 17.59 0.04 -7.92
C ILE A 38 18.91 0.78 -7.72
N VAL A 39 20.02 0.06 -7.52
CA VAL A 39 21.31 0.70 -7.22
C VAL A 39 21.87 1.47 -8.42
N LYS A 40 21.61 0.99 -9.64
CA LYS A 40 21.94 1.70 -10.89
C LYS A 40 21.15 3.01 -11.00
N GLN A 41 19.83 2.95 -10.80
CA GLN A 41 18.93 4.11 -10.80
C GLN A 41 19.32 5.12 -9.70
N ALA A 42 19.68 4.62 -8.52
CA ALA A 42 20.03 5.44 -7.37
C ALA A 42 21.49 5.96 -7.37
N GLY A 43 22.32 5.52 -8.32
CA GLY A 43 23.74 5.89 -8.35
C GLY A 43 24.50 5.48 -7.08
N ILE A 44 24.15 4.36 -6.45
CA ILE A 44 24.82 3.83 -5.26
C ILE A 44 25.50 2.48 -5.57
N ALA A 45 26.51 2.13 -4.78
CA ALA A 45 27.12 0.80 -4.86
C ALA A 45 26.16 -0.28 -4.31
N ARG A 46 26.25 -1.52 -4.83
CA ARG A 46 25.44 -2.65 -4.33
C ARG A 46 25.62 -2.90 -2.84
N GLY A 47 26.83 -2.76 -2.30
CA GLY A 47 27.08 -2.89 -0.86
C GLY A 47 26.37 -1.83 -0.02
N ALA A 48 26.13 -0.63 -0.57
CA ALA A 48 25.39 0.41 0.13
C ALA A 48 23.92 0.03 0.30
N PHE A 49 23.31 -0.63 -0.69
CA PHE A 49 21.93 -1.14 -0.56
C PHE A 49 21.80 -2.04 0.67
N TYR A 50 22.69 -3.02 0.83
CA TYR A 50 22.64 -3.95 1.96
C TYR A 50 23.06 -3.32 3.30
N LYS A 51 23.69 -2.14 3.27
CA LYS A 51 23.88 -1.32 4.46
C LYS A 51 22.58 -0.62 4.88
N TYR A 52 21.68 -0.35 3.93
CA TYR A 52 20.43 0.38 4.15
C TYR A 52 19.25 -0.54 4.45
N PHE A 53 19.12 -1.63 3.69
CA PHE A 53 18.05 -2.61 3.77
C PHE A 53 18.62 -4.03 3.80
N THR A 54 18.04 -4.93 4.58
CA THR A 54 18.46 -6.34 4.65
C THR A 54 18.21 -7.06 3.33
N ASP A 55 17.07 -6.80 2.69
CA ASP A 55 16.67 -7.40 1.42
C ASP A 55 15.68 -6.50 0.65
N LEU A 56 15.14 -7.01 -0.46
CA LEU A 56 14.12 -6.32 -1.26
C LEU A 56 12.78 -6.17 -0.53
N THR A 57 12.43 -7.12 0.34
CA THR A 57 11.18 -7.10 1.09
C THR A 57 11.20 -5.94 2.09
N GLU A 58 12.29 -5.74 2.81
CA GLU A 58 12.44 -4.61 3.72
C GLU A 58 12.42 -3.26 2.97
N ALA A 59 13.11 -3.17 1.83
CA ALA A 59 13.08 -1.98 0.99
C ALA A 59 11.67 -1.68 0.45
N TYR A 60 10.93 -2.73 0.08
CA TYR A 60 9.53 -2.62 -0.35
C TYR A 60 8.64 -2.14 0.78
N GLN A 61 8.74 -2.74 1.97
CA GLN A 61 7.96 -2.36 3.14
C GLN A 61 8.22 -0.90 3.56
N TYR A 62 9.48 -0.46 3.47
CA TYR A 62 9.84 0.94 3.67
C TYR A 62 9.11 1.85 2.67
N LEU A 63 9.20 1.56 1.37
CA LEU A 63 8.51 2.37 0.36
C LEU A 63 6.99 2.37 0.56
N TYR A 64 6.41 1.21 0.89
CA TYR A 64 4.98 1.10 1.16
C TYR A 64 4.57 2.00 2.32
N GLN A 65 5.34 2.03 3.41
CA GLN A 65 5.09 2.91 4.54
C GLN A 65 5.17 4.39 4.14
N VAL A 66 6.17 4.77 3.32
CA VAL A 66 6.29 6.13 2.78
C VAL A 66 5.06 6.48 1.93
N ALA A 67 4.65 5.59 1.03
CA ALA A 67 3.48 5.80 0.18
C ALA A 67 2.20 6.00 0.99
N ILE A 68 1.94 5.14 1.98
CA ILE A 68 0.76 5.25 2.86
C ILE A 68 0.78 6.53 3.71
N LEU A 69 1.95 7.07 4.07
CA LEU A 69 2.05 8.32 4.81
C LEU A 69 1.84 9.56 3.91
N GLU A 70 2.30 9.51 2.66
CA GLU A 70 2.12 10.60 1.68
C GLU A 70 0.73 10.59 1.03
N ILE A 71 0.05 9.44 0.98
CA ILE A 71 -1.37 9.34 0.66
C ILE A 71 -2.16 9.82 1.89
N HIS A 72 -2.59 11.07 1.86
CA HIS A 72 -3.12 11.82 3.00
C HIS A 72 -4.56 11.47 3.41
N THR A 73 -5.11 10.32 2.98
CA THR A 73 -6.41 9.80 3.43
C THR A 73 -6.24 8.52 4.25
N PRO A 74 -6.34 8.59 5.59
CA PRO A 74 -6.42 7.38 6.40
C PRO A 74 -7.77 6.69 6.20
N ILE A 75 -7.78 5.40 5.85
CA ILE A 75 -8.96 4.55 5.97
C ILE A 75 -9.10 4.17 7.45
N THR A 76 -9.81 5.02 8.18
CA THR A 76 -10.14 4.99 9.62
C THR A 76 -9.01 4.84 10.66
N ARG A 77 -9.05 5.74 11.65
CA ARG A 77 -8.60 5.54 13.05
C ARG A 77 -9.75 5.83 14.02
N ALA A 78 -10.95 5.32 13.72
CA ALA A 78 -12.10 5.49 14.59
C ALA A 78 -12.09 4.40 15.67
N ASN A 79 -12.31 4.76 16.93
CA ASN A 79 -12.46 3.81 18.04
C ASN A 79 -13.83 3.11 18.04
N HIS A 80 -14.62 3.26 16.97
CA HIS A 80 -15.96 2.72 16.81
C HIS A 80 -16.31 2.56 15.32
N ILE A 81 -17.34 1.76 15.04
CA ILE A 81 -17.91 1.57 13.71
C ILE A 81 -18.56 2.87 13.22
N LEU A 82 -18.27 3.28 11.99
CA LEU A 82 -18.81 4.49 11.37
C LEU A 82 -20.11 4.20 10.58
N ALA A 83 -20.79 5.24 10.11
CA ALA A 83 -21.88 5.08 9.18
C ALA A 83 -21.38 4.53 7.83
N ALA A 84 -22.23 3.80 7.11
CA ALA A 84 -21.91 3.25 5.80
C ALA A 84 -21.40 4.33 4.81
N SER A 85 -22.02 5.51 4.82
CA SER A 85 -21.61 6.66 4.00
C SER A 85 -20.19 7.12 4.28
N ASP A 86 -19.75 7.08 5.54
CA ASP A 86 -18.43 7.55 5.94
C ASP A 86 -17.34 6.60 5.42
N TYR A 87 -17.57 5.28 5.52
CA TYR A 87 -16.68 4.29 4.91
C TYR A 87 -16.61 4.48 3.40
N VAL A 88 -17.76 4.60 2.72
CA VAL A 88 -17.81 4.81 1.26
C VAL A 88 -17.03 6.06 0.85
N ASN A 89 -17.21 7.17 1.56
CA ASN A 89 -16.51 8.42 1.30
C ASN A 89 -15.00 8.29 1.50
N GLN A 90 -14.56 7.62 2.58
CA GLN A 90 -13.14 7.38 2.85
C GLN A 90 -12.50 6.49 1.78
N ILE A 91 -13.17 5.41 1.37
CA ILE A 91 -12.67 4.53 0.31
C ILE A 91 -12.57 5.27 -1.02
N LYS A 92 -13.58 6.07 -1.37
CA LYS A 92 -13.54 6.89 -2.59
C LYS A 92 -12.37 7.87 -2.56
N ALA A 93 -12.21 8.63 -1.47
CA ALA A 93 -11.12 9.59 -1.32
C ALA A 93 -9.74 8.91 -1.39
N PHE A 94 -9.57 7.76 -0.73
CA PHE A 94 -8.33 7.00 -0.77
C PHE A 94 -7.96 6.52 -2.18
N VAL A 95 -8.94 5.98 -2.92
CA VAL A 95 -8.74 5.56 -4.31
C VAL A 95 -8.38 6.75 -5.20
N ASP A 96 -9.09 7.87 -5.06
CA ASP A 96 -8.85 9.08 -5.85
C ASP A 96 -7.45 9.65 -5.57
N GLU A 97 -6.99 9.66 -4.31
CA GLU A 97 -5.63 10.07 -3.95
C GLU A 97 -4.56 9.14 -4.52
N ILE A 98 -4.74 7.82 -4.44
CA ILE A 98 -3.81 6.87 -5.07
C ILE A 98 -3.70 7.16 -6.56
N ASN A 99 -4.86 7.29 -7.24
CA ASN A 99 -4.93 7.52 -8.68
C ASN A 99 -4.27 8.84 -9.12
N GLY A 100 -4.37 9.88 -8.28
CA GLY A 100 -3.73 11.18 -8.50
C GLY A 100 -2.26 11.27 -8.09
N SER A 101 -1.72 10.26 -7.40
CA SER A 101 -0.36 10.29 -6.84
C SER A 101 0.69 9.66 -7.75
N LYS A 102 1.96 9.95 -7.47
CA LYS A 102 3.12 9.23 -8.03
C LYS A 102 3.15 7.73 -7.65
N TYR A 103 2.35 7.31 -6.67
CA TYR A 103 2.30 5.94 -6.17
C TYR A 103 1.28 5.05 -6.88
N ARG A 104 0.48 5.59 -7.82
CA ARG A 104 -0.59 4.84 -8.50
C ARG A 104 -0.17 3.45 -8.97
N ASP A 105 0.91 3.37 -9.76
CA ASP A 105 1.32 2.12 -10.39
C ASP A 105 1.91 1.13 -9.38
N PHE A 106 2.65 1.65 -8.39
CA PHE A 106 3.13 0.89 -7.24
C PHE A 106 1.98 0.28 -6.42
N MET A 107 0.96 1.08 -6.07
CA MET A 107 -0.18 0.62 -5.30
C MET A 107 -1.05 -0.35 -6.09
N ARG A 108 -1.25 -0.12 -7.40
CA ARG A 108 -1.95 -1.07 -8.27
C ARG A 108 -1.25 -2.43 -8.27
N LEU A 109 0.07 -2.44 -8.43
CA LEU A 109 0.85 -3.68 -8.41
C LEU A 109 0.87 -4.33 -7.01
N HIS A 110 0.81 -3.53 -5.94
CA HIS A 110 0.63 -4.02 -4.58
C HIS A 110 -0.61 -4.91 -4.46
N PHE A 111 -1.79 -4.34 -4.78
CA PHE A 111 -3.06 -5.06 -4.69
C PHE A 111 -3.20 -6.17 -5.73
N GLN A 112 -2.51 -6.07 -6.86
CA GLN A 112 -2.53 -7.12 -7.89
C GLN A 112 -1.71 -8.34 -7.50
N THR A 113 -0.48 -8.14 -7.01
CA THR A 113 0.50 -9.24 -6.88
C THR A 113 1.27 -9.27 -5.57
N ASN A 114 1.61 -8.12 -4.97
CA ASN A 114 2.59 -8.10 -3.89
C ASN A 114 1.97 -8.28 -2.50
N GLU A 115 0.70 -7.91 -2.29
CA GLU A 115 0.01 -8.03 -0.99
C GLU A 115 0.12 -9.46 -0.41
N GLY A 116 0.00 -10.49 -1.27
CA GLY A 116 0.06 -11.89 -0.87
C GLY A 116 1.48 -12.36 -0.52
N LEU A 117 2.51 -11.72 -1.09
CA LEU A 117 3.93 -12.04 -0.82
C LEU A 117 4.41 -11.49 0.52
N LEU A 118 3.72 -10.48 1.05
CA LEU A 118 4.08 -9.81 2.31
C LEU A 118 3.39 -10.40 3.54
N ARG A 119 2.49 -11.36 3.35
CA ARG A 119 1.85 -12.06 4.47
C ARG A 119 2.87 -12.92 5.19
N ASP A 120 3.12 -12.61 6.46
CA ASP A 120 3.85 -13.50 7.35
C ASP A 120 3.00 -14.74 7.65
N ASN A 121 3.25 -15.81 6.90
CA ASN A 121 2.57 -17.09 7.05
C ASN A 121 3.22 -17.99 8.12
N THR A 122 4.26 -17.52 8.83
CA THR A 122 4.97 -18.36 9.81
C THR A 122 4.18 -18.55 11.11
N GLN A 123 3.27 -17.62 11.43
CA GLN A 123 2.34 -17.71 12.56
C GLN A 123 0.96 -17.17 12.17
N PRO A 124 0.12 -17.97 11.49
CA PRO A 124 -1.22 -17.53 11.12
C PRO A 124 -2.06 -17.35 12.40
N ARG A 125 -2.41 -16.10 12.71
CA ARG A 125 -3.34 -15.75 13.80
C ARG A 125 -4.58 -15.12 13.20
N ILE A 126 -5.76 -15.54 13.66
CA ILE A 126 -7.01 -14.84 13.38
C ILE A 126 -6.95 -13.52 14.14
N LYS A 127 -7.03 -12.39 13.42
CA LYS A 127 -7.13 -11.07 14.04
C LYS A 127 -8.45 -10.96 14.80
N ILE A 128 -8.39 -10.37 15.99
CA ILE A 128 -9.58 -10.15 16.81
C ILE A 128 -10.31 -8.93 16.24
N HIS A 129 -11.39 -9.19 15.51
CA HIS A 129 -12.35 -8.19 15.01
C HIS A 129 -13.75 -8.70 15.30
N SER A 130 -14.70 -7.80 15.58
CA SER A 130 -16.11 -8.18 15.53
C SER A 130 -16.50 -8.63 14.12
N ALA A 131 -17.58 -9.39 13.98
CA ALA A 131 -18.07 -9.82 12.67
C ALA A 131 -18.33 -8.62 11.74
N GLN A 132 -18.83 -7.51 12.30
CA GLN A 132 -19.06 -6.27 11.56
C GLN A 132 -17.75 -5.60 11.14
N GLU A 133 -16.80 -5.42 12.06
CA GLU A 133 -15.49 -4.81 11.75
C GLU A 133 -14.74 -5.62 10.69
N TRP A 134 -14.74 -6.95 10.82
CA TRP A 134 -14.13 -7.84 9.86
C TRP A 134 -14.80 -7.72 8.48
N SER A 135 -16.13 -7.69 8.43
CA SER A 135 -16.88 -7.53 7.19
C SER A 135 -16.57 -6.20 6.51
N VAL A 136 -16.60 -5.09 7.26
CA VAL A 136 -16.25 -3.76 6.73
C VAL A 136 -14.83 -3.75 6.18
N MET A 137 -13.86 -4.30 6.91
CA MET A 137 -12.47 -4.35 6.48
C MET A 137 -12.32 -5.14 5.17
N VAL A 138 -12.89 -6.35 5.09
CA VAL A 138 -12.77 -7.22 3.90
C VAL A 138 -13.45 -6.60 2.69
N LEU A 139 -14.69 -6.11 2.85
CA LEU A 139 -15.46 -5.50 1.77
C LEU A 139 -14.81 -4.22 1.27
N SER A 140 -14.28 -3.39 2.17
CA SER A 140 -13.53 -2.18 1.82
C SER A 140 -12.25 -2.52 1.06
N HIS A 141 -11.46 -3.48 1.55
CA HIS A 141 -10.22 -3.91 0.91
C HIS A 141 -10.47 -4.44 -0.51
N GLU A 142 -11.47 -5.31 -0.68
CA GLU A 142 -11.83 -5.85 -2.00
C GLU A 142 -12.32 -4.75 -2.94
N THR A 143 -13.06 -3.76 -2.43
CA THR A 143 -13.51 -2.63 -3.24
C THR A 143 -12.35 -1.75 -3.70
N ILE A 144 -11.37 -1.45 -2.83
CA ILE A 144 -10.16 -0.73 -3.23
C ILE A 144 -9.44 -1.46 -4.35
N LYS A 145 -9.28 -2.78 -4.22
CA LYS A 145 -8.64 -3.62 -5.22
C LYS A 145 -9.38 -3.54 -6.56
N ASP A 146 -10.69 -3.72 -6.56
CA ASP A 146 -11.51 -3.58 -7.77
C ASP A 146 -11.36 -2.19 -8.42
N CYS A 147 -11.39 -1.12 -7.64
CA CYS A 147 -11.22 0.24 -8.14
C CYS A 147 -9.85 0.47 -8.80
N LEU A 148 -8.77 -0.01 -8.18
CA LEU A 148 -7.41 0.20 -8.70
C LEU A 148 -7.09 -0.70 -9.90
N LEU A 149 -7.67 -1.91 -9.96
CA LEU A 149 -7.46 -2.85 -11.06
C LEU A 149 -8.40 -2.63 -12.24
N GLN A 150 -9.58 -2.05 -12.01
CA GLN A 150 -10.58 -1.72 -13.03
C GLN A 150 -11.04 -0.25 -12.89
N PRO A 151 -10.19 0.74 -13.23
CA PRO A 151 -10.52 2.16 -13.03
C PRO A 151 -11.81 2.63 -13.72
N ASN A 152 -12.14 2.02 -14.87
CA ASN A 152 -13.39 2.31 -15.60
C ASN A 152 -14.66 1.81 -14.90
N LYS A 153 -14.53 0.93 -13.89
CA LYS A 153 -15.64 0.37 -13.09
C LYS A 153 -15.63 0.82 -11.64
N GLN A 154 -14.82 1.83 -11.28
CA GLN A 154 -14.76 2.39 -9.93
C GLN A 154 -16.16 2.77 -9.42
N GLY A 155 -17.01 3.37 -10.26
CA GLY A 155 -18.39 3.72 -9.88
C GLY A 155 -19.23 2.51 -9.46
N GLU A 156 -19.18 1.42 -10.24
CA GLU A 156 -19.89 0.17 -9.95
C GLU A 156 -19.40 -0.48 -8.64
N ALA A 157 -18.09 -0.51 -8.43
CA ALA A 157 -17.48 -1.07 -7.22
C ALA A 157 -17.88 -0.28 -5.96
N ILE A 158 -17.84 1.05 -6.03
CA ILE A 158 -18.24 1.94 -4.93
C ILE A 158 -19.75 1.83 -4.65
N GLU A 159 -20.59 1.74 -5.69
CA GLU A 159 -22.03 1.53 -5.52
C GLU A 159 -22.33 0.19 -4.83
N ARG A 160 -21.65 -0.88 -5.24
CA ARG A 160 -21.75 -2.20 -4.61
C ARG A 160 -21.37 -2.14 -3.13
N LEU A 161 -20.27 -1.46 -2.79
CA LEU A 161 -19.85 -1.25 -1.40
C LEU A 161 -20.90 -0.48 -0.59
N SER A 162 -21.45 0.60 -1.16
CA SER A 162 -22.49 1.39 -0.50
C SER A 162 -23.70 0.55 -0.15
N LYS A 163 -24.23 -0.25 -1.10
CA LYS A 163 -25.39 -1.11 -0.87
C LYS A 163 -25.15 -2.12 0.26
N VAL A 164 -23.99 -2.81 0.26
CA VAL A 164 -23.70 -3.84 1.27
C VAL A 164 -23.44 -3.24 2.64
N LEU A 165 -22.70 -2.12 2.74
CA LEU A 165 -22.45 -1.48 4.03
C LEU A 165 -23.72 -0.86 4.62
N THR A 166 -24.59 -0.29 3.79
CA THR A 166 -25.90 0.21 4.23
C THR A 166 -26.80 -0.90 4.75
N ALA A 167 -26.68 -2.14 4.27
CA ALA A 167 -27.42 -3.28 4.82
C ALA A 167 -26.78 -3.85 6.10
N LEU A 168 -25.45 -3.80 6.20
CA LEU A 168 -24.67 -4.41 7.30
C LEU A 168 -24.59 -3.53 8.55
N LEU A 169 -24.71 -2.21 8.38
CA LEU A 169 -24.54 -1.19 9.43
C LEU A 169 -25.85 -0.48 9.82
N GLN A 170 -27.00 -1.12 9.54
CA GLN A 170 -28.31 -0.62 10.02
C GLN A 170 -28.46 -0.76 11.52
#